data_AF-A0A410U912-F1
#
_entry.id   AF-A0A410U912-F1
#
_cell.length_a   1.000
_cell.length_b   1.000
_cell.length_c   1.000
_cell.angle_alpha   90.00
_cell.angle_beta   90.00
_cell.angle_gamma   90.00
#
_symmetry.space_group_name_H-M   'P 1'
#
loop_
_entity.id
_entity.type
_entity.pdbx_description
1 polymer ?
#
loop_
_entity_poly.entity_id
_entity_poly.type
_entity_poly.pdbx_seq_one_letter_code
_entity_poly.pdbx_strand_id
1 'polypeptide(L)'
;MVNDHFRGEDLPNAEARRFYDMLDAGKQPLYEGCRDGHSALSSATRLMGIKTDYNLAEDCVDAIADFVKGILPEDNVAPGSYYEVQKLVAGVGLSYQVIDVCRDNCMIYWRADDQRISCKFCGKPRYKDTSGRVPVPYKRMWYLPLTERLQRLYLSERTAQPMRWHAEHSTDGEIRHPSDAKAWKHFQSKYPDFAYERRNVYLGLCTDGFSPYGKSGRQYSLWPVILTPYNLPPNLCCTKIF
;
A
#
# COMPACT_ATOMS: atom_id res chain seq x y z
N MET A 1 23.77 0.15 -34.86
CA MET A 1 23.26 1.53 -34.68
C MET A 1 21.81 1.40 -34.25
N VAL A 2 21.58 1.37 -32.93
CA VAL A 2 20.24 1.31 -32.36
C VAL A 2 19.73 2.75 -32.39
N ASN A 3 18.63 2.97 -33.11
CA ASN A 3 17.95 4.26 -33.13
C ASN A 3 17.26 4.44 -31.77
N ASP A 4 18.03 4.96 -30.81
CA ASP A 4 17.51 5.47 -29.55
C ASP A 4 16.77 6.78 -29.85
N HIS A 5 15.48 6.65 -30.14
CA HIS A 5 14.55 7.76 -30.24
C HIS A 5 13.69 7.88 -28.98
N PHE A 6 14.32 7.75 -27.80
CA PHE A 6 13.76 8.27 -26.55
C PHE A 6 14.09 9.76 -26.44
N ARG A 7 13.33 10.58 -27.17
CA ARG A 7 13.30 12.04 -26.98
C ARG A 7 12.17 12.37 -26.01
N GLY A 8 12.52 12.87 -24.83
CA GLY A 8 11.61 13.55 -23.91
C GLY A 8 11.89 13.24 -22.45
N GLU A 9 12.30 14.24 -21.68
CA GLU A 9 11.96 14.27 -20.25
C GLU A 9 10.43 14.30 -20.18
N ASP A 10 9.81 13.12 -20.10
CA ASP A 10 8.37 13.01 -19.95
C ASP A 10 8.01 13.59 -18.58
N LEU A 11 7.54 14.84 -18.61
CA LEU A 11 6.99 15.52 -17.45
C LEU A 11 5.97 14.61 -16.75
N PRO A 12 6.00 14.51 -15.41
CA PRO A 12 5.07 13.65 -14.69
C PRO A 12 3.63 14.01 -15.07
N ASN A 13 2.81 12.98 -15.32
CA ASN A 13 1.37 13.17 -15.52
C ASN A 13 0.75 13.87 -14.29
N ALA A 14 -0.46 14.40 -14.42
CA ALA A 14 -1.06 15.24 -13.37
C ALA A 14 -1.16 14.52 -11.99
N GLU A 15 -1.38 13.21 -11.98
CA GLU A 15 -1.47 12.40 -10.76
C GLU A 15 -0.08 12.19 -10.13
N ALA A 16 0.91 11.81 -10.95
CA ALA A 16 2.30 11.69 -10.54
C ALA A 16 2.87 13.00 -10.01
N ARG A 17 2.55 14.12 -10.68
CA ARG A 17 2.97 15.47 -10.25
C ARG A 17 2.41 15.81 -8.86
N ARG A 18 1.11 15.63 -8.65
CA ARG A 18 0.48 15.83 -7.33
C ARG A 18 1.14 15.00 -6.24
N PHE A 19 1.52 13.76 -6.56
CA PHE A 19 2.21 12.88 -5.62
C PHE A 19 3.63 13.38 -5.31
N TYR A 20 4.41 13.77 -6.32
CA TYR A 20 5.75 14.33 -6.11
C TYR A 20 5.71 15.66 -5.36
N ASP A 21 4.81 16.58 -5.73
CA ASP A 21 4.61 17.85 -5.02
C ASP A 21 4.31 17.62 -3.54
N MET A 22 3.48 16.62 -3.23
CA MET A 22 3.17 16.24 -1.85
C MET A 22 4.37 15.65 -1.13
N LEU A 23 5.14 14.77 -1.78
CA LEU A 23 6.37 14.22 -1.20
C LEU A 23 7.40 15.31 -0.93
N ASP A 24 7.57 16.25 -1.86
CA ASP A 24 8.52 17.35 -1.74
C ASP A 24 8.10 18.38 -0.69
N ALA A 25 6.80 18.66 -0.58
CA ALA A 25 6.25 19.40 0.55
C ALA A 25 6.52 18.67 1.88
N GLY A 26 6.44 17.34 1.88
CA GLY A 26 6.77 16.50 3.03
C GLY A 26 8.26 16.40 3.36
N LYS A 27 9.17 16.82 2.47
CA LYS A 27 10.63 16.85 2.70
C LYS A 27 11.12 18.17 3.29
N GLN A 28 10.27 19.18 3.37
CA GLN A 28 10.64 20.47 3.98
C GLN A 28 11.10 20.26 5.42
N PRO A 29 12.22 20.88 5.83
CA PRO A 29 12.75 20.71 7.18
C PRO A 29 11.74 21.20 8.21
N LEU A 30 11.79 20.64 9.43
CA LEU A 30 10.89 21.04 10.52
C LEU A 30 11.04 22.52 10.90
N TYR A 31 12.24 23.08 10.74
CA TYR A 31 12.61 24.46 11.01
C TYR A 31 13.95 24.76 10.31
N GLU A 32 14.34 26.04 10.20
CA GLU A 32 15.60 26.43 9.57
C GLU A 32 16.82 25.90 10.34
N GLY A 33 17.78 25.29 9.65
CA GLY A 33 18.97 24.68 10.28
C GLY A 33 18.71 23.32 10.95
N CYS A 34 17.53 22.74 10.79
CA CYS A 34 17.25 21.37 11.24
C CYS A 34 18.16 20.36 10.54
N ARG A 35 18.56 19.30 11.25
CA ARG A 35 19.39 18.21 10.69
C ARG A 35 18.69 17.58 9.48
N ASP A 36 19.47 17.25 8.45
CA ASP A 36 18.97 16.56 7.25
C ASP A 36 18.13 15.32 7.58
N GLY A 37 16.99 15.20 6.89
CA GLY A 37 16.04 14.10 7.05
C GLY A 37 14.97 14.30 8.13
N HIS A 38 15.01 15.41 8.87
CA HIS A 38 13.96 15.80 9.83
C HIS A 38 12.96 16.77 9.19
N SER A 39 11.88 16.20 8.66
CA SER A 39 10.75 16.92 8.08
C SER A 39 9.46 16.68 8.87
N ALA A 40 8.41 17.47 8.60
CA ALA A 40 7.09 17.25 9.17
C ALA A 40 6.57 15.83 8.92
N LEU A 41 6.76 15.32 7.70
CA LEU A 41 6.32 13.97 7.33
C LEU A 41 7.17 12.87 7.99
N SER A 42 8.48 13.06 8.10
CA SER A 42 9.39 12.13 8.78
C SER A 42 9.03 12.01 10.26
N SER A 43 8.82 13.14 10.93
CA SER A 43 8.38 13.19 12.32
C SER A 43 7.01 12.54 12.53
N ALA A 44 6.02 12.87 11.69
CA ALA A 44 4.69 12.27 11.75
C ALA A 44 4.74 10.74 11.56
N THR A 45 5.54 10.27 10.59
CA THR A 45 5.69 8.83 10.32
C THR A 45 6.34 8.10 11.49
N ARG A 46 7.40 8.69 12.09
CA ARG A 46 8.06 8.12 13.28
C ARG A 46 7.15 8.09 14.49
N LEU A 47 6.40 9.16 14.73
CA LEU A 47 5.45 9.23 15.85
C LEU A 47 4.29 8.24 15.70
N MET A 48 3.78 8.04 14.47
CA MET A 48 2.80 6.99 14.17
C MET A 48 3.37 5.58 14.38
N GLY A 49 4.64 5.36 14.03
CA GLY A 49 5.37 4.12 14.33
C GLY A 49 5.43 3.84 15.83
N ILE A 50 5.91 4.80 16.63
CA ILE A 50 5.97 4.72 18.10
C ILE A 50 4.57 4.44 18.68
N LYS A 51 3.54 5.16 18.22
CA LYS A 51 2.16 4.92 18.67
C LYS A 51 1.76 3.46 18.44
N THR A 52 2.10 2.90 17.28
CA THR A 52 1.72 1.54 16.90
C THR A 52 2.52 0.50 17.67
N ASP A 53 3.85 0.66 17.75
CA ASP A 53 4.76 -0.28 18.40
C ASP A 53 4.51 -0.40 19.90
N TYR A 54 4.14 0.71 20.55
CA TYR A 54 3.88 0.77 21.98
C TYR A 54 2.39 0.85 22.33
N ASN A 55 1.51 0.75 21.33
CA ASN A 55 0.05 0.86 21.48
C ASN A 55 -0.39 2.09 22.30
N LEU A 56 0.19 3.25 21.99
CA LEU A 56 -0.13 4.51 22.68
C LEU A 56 -1.55 4.98 22.34
N ALA A 57 -2.24 5.49 23.36
CA ALA A 57 -3.52 6.18 23.21
C ALA A 57 -3.37 7.48 22.40
N GLU A 58 -4.44 7.94 21.76
CA GLU A 58 -4.42 9.18 20.96
C GLU A 58 -4.07 10.40 21.82
N ASP A 59 -4.70 10.55 22.99
CA ASP A 59 -4.39 11.62 23.96
C ASP A 59 -2.92 11.64 24.40
N CYS A 60 -2.27 10.46 24.45
CA CYS A 60 -0.85 10.37 24.77
C CYS A 60 0.02 10.90 23.62
N VAL A 61 -0.38 10.63 22.37
CA VAL A 61 0.29 11.17 21.19
C VAL A 61 0.07 12.66 21.07
N ASP A 62 -1.13 13.16 21.37
CA ASP A 62 -1.41 14.61 21.45
C ASP A 62 -0.48 15.29 22.45
N ALA A 63 -0.37 14.77 23.67
CA ALA A 63 0.52 15.33 24.70
C ALA A 63 1.99 15.33 24.28
N ILE A 64 2.46 14.25 23.62
CA ILE A 64 3.84 14.18 23.10
C ILE A 64 4.05 15.17 21.96
N ALA A 65 3.12 15.26 21.02
CA ALA A 65 3.21 16.14 19.86
C ALA A 65 3.23 17.61 20.27
N ASP A 66 2.34 18.01 21.19
CA ASP A 66 2.28 19.35 21.75
C ASP A 66 3.57 19.71 22.51
N PHE A 67 4.06 18.81 23.37
CA PHE A 67 5.34 19.00 24.07
C PHE A 67 6.50 19.17 23.10
N VAL A 68 6.63 18.30 22.11
CA VAL A 68 7.71 18.37 21.11
C VAL A 68 7.62 19.68 20.31
N LYS A 69 6.42 20.10 19.90
CA LYS A 69 6.23 21.36 19.19
C LYS A 69 6.62 22.58 20.04
N GLY A 70 6.36 22.54 21.34
CA GLY A 70 6.68 23.62 22.28
C GLY A 70 8.17 23.77 22.62
N ILE A 71 8.98 22.72 22.48
CA ILE A 71 10.44 22.80 22.71
C ILE A 71 11.25 23.13 21.44
N LEU A 72 10.60 23.12 20.28
CA LEU A 72 11.21 23.48 18.99
C LEU A 72 11.16 25.01 18.77
N PRO A 73 11.95 25.56 17.82
CA PRO A 73 11.90 26.98 17.46
C PRO A 73 10.48 27.46 17.10
N GLU A 74 10.15 28.73 17.33
CA GLU A 74 8.79 29.26 17.14
C GLU A 74 8.24 29.09 15.71
N ASP A 75 9.11 29.10 14.69
CA ASP A 75 8.77 28.98 13.28
C ASP A 75 8.64 27.52 12.79
N ASN A 76 8.67 26.55 13.71
CA ASN A 76 8.64 25.14 13.34
C ASN A 76 7.29 24.68 12.74
N VAL A 77 7.37 23.71 11.84
CA VAL A 77 6.22 23.08 11.17
C VAL A 77 5.91 21.67 11.72
N ALA A 78 6.30 21.37 12.96
CA ALA A 78 6.01 20.08 13.57
C ALA A 78 4.50 19.91 13.81
N PRO A 79 3.94 18.70 13.63
CA PRO A 79 2.55 18.44 13.96
C PRO A 79 2.36 18.53 15.48
N GLY A 80 1.34 19.27 15.92
CA GLY A 80 1.03 19.48 17.35
C GLY A 80 -0.04 18.54 17.91
N SER A 81 -0.61 17.67 17.08
CA SER A 81 -1.65 16.72 17.49
C SER A 81 -1.59 15.42 16.70
N TYR A 82 -2.19 14.37 17.24
CA TYR A 82 -2.43 13.11 16.57
C TYR A 82 -3.21 13.31 15.26
N TYR A 83 -4.18 14.23 15.25
CA TYR A 83 -4.92 14.57 14.04
C TYR A 83 -4.01 15.12 12.93
N GLU A 84 -3.13 16.07 13.26
CA GLU A 84 -2.15 16.62 12.31
C GLU A 84 -1.16 15.56 11.82
N VAL A 85 -0.67 14.71 12.72
CA VAL A 85 0.17 13.54 12.40
C VAL A 85 -0.54 12.62 11.41
N GLN A 86 -1.79 12.25 11.72
CA GLN A 86 -2.59 11.36 10.89
C GLN A 86 -2.86 11.97 9.52
N LYS A 87 -3.14 13.27 9.44
CA LYS A 87 -3.37 13.99 8.18
C LYS A 87 -2.12 13.97 7.29
N LEU A 88 -0.93 14.19 7.86
CA LEU A 88 0.34 14.12 7.12
C LEU A 88 0.60 12.70 6.59
N VAL A 89 0.44 11.68 7.44
CA VAL A 89 0.64 10.27 7.04
C VAL A 89 -0.42 9.82 6.02
N ALA A 90 -1.66 10.27 6.16
CA ALA A 90 -2.74 9.97 5.23
C ALA A 90 -2.44 10.50 3.81
N GLY A 91 -1.75 11.65 3.69
CA GLY A 91 -1.30 12.20 2.42
C GLY A 91 -0.46 11.21 1.61
N VAL A 92 0.44 10.47 2.26
CA VAL A 92 1.32 9.48 1.61
C VAL A 92 0.53 8.37 0.90
N GLY A 93 -0.79 8.28 1.11
CA GLY A 93 -1.77 7.65 0.25
C GLY A 93 -1.78 6.12 0.31
N LEU A 94 -1.35 5.57 1.44
CA LEU A 94 -1.52 4.16 1.80
C LEU A 94 -2.94 3.90 2.30
N SER A 95 -3.94 4.43 1.61
CA SER A 95 -5.34 4.27 1.97
C SER A 95 -5.73 2.80 1.99
N TYR A 96 -6.75 2.51 2.79
CA TYR A 96 -7.47 1.26 2.77
C TYR A 96 -8.95 1.56 2.59
N GLN A 97 -9.67 0.59 2.07
CA GLN A 97 -11.12 0.64 1.92
C GLN A 97 -11.71 -0.48 2.75
N VAL A 98 -12.78 -0.19 3.48
CA VAL A 98 -13.50 -1.21 4.24
C VAL A 98 -14.66 -1.68 3.39
N ILE A 99 -14.65 -2.97 3.04
CA ILE A 99 -15.68 -3.58 2.21
C ILE A 99 -16.45 -4.55 3.08
N ASP A 100 -17.78 -4.45 3.06
CA ASP A 100 -18.63 -5.37 3.77
C ASP A 100 -18.64 -6.74 3.08
N VAL A 101 -18.73 -7.79 3.88
CA VAL A 101 -18.68 -9.18 3.42
C VAL A 101 -19.94 -9.90 3.89
N CYS A 102 -20.49 -10.77 3.04
CA CYS A 102 -21.55 -11.68 3.46
C CYS A 102 -21.11 -12.50 4.69
N ARG A 103 -22.01 -12.73 5.65
CA ARG A 103 -21.73 -13.50 6.86
C ARG A 103 -21.14 -14.89 6.55
N ASP A 104 -21.55 -15.50 5.44
CA ASP A 104 -21.08 -16.82 5.00
C ASP A 104 -19.97 -16.73 3.94
N ASN A 105 -19.35 -15.56 3.74
CA ASN A 105 -18.29 -15.31 2.77
C ASN A 105 -18.67 -15.56 1.29
N CYS A 106 -19.96 -15.63 0.94
CA CYS A 106 -20.39 -15.90 -0.44
C CYS A 106 -20.09 -14.75 -1.42
N MET A 107 -20.00 -13.52 -0.93
CA MET A 107 -19.70 -12.34 -1.74
C MET A 107 -19.21 -11.18 -0.86
N ILE A 108 -18.65 -10.19 -1.52
CA ILE A 108 -18.38 -8.86 -0.97
C ILE A 108 -19.39 -7.86 -1.54
N TYR A 109 -19.76 -6.85 -0.76
CA TYR A 109 -20.65 -5.77 -1.17
C TYR A 109 -19.81 -4.65 -1.82
N TRP A 110 -19.53 -4.80 -3.11
CA TRP A 110 -18.57 -3.97 -3.85
C TRP A 110 -19.06 -3.62 -5.26
N ARG A 111 -18.72 -2.42 -5.74
CA ARG A 111 -19.12 -1.88 -7.05
C ARG A 111 -20.62 -2.05 -7.29
N ALA A 112 -21.03 -2.85 -8.27
CA ALA A 112 -22.44 -3.04 -8.62
C ALA A 112 -23.30 -3.64 -7.49
N ASP A 113 -22.67 -4.22 -6.46
CA ASP A 113 -23.34 -4.83 -5.32
C ASP A 113 -23.23 -3.98 -4.04
N ASP A 114 -22.70 -2.75 -4.09
CA ASP A 114 -22.39 -1.91 -2.93
C ASP A 114 -23.63 -1.44 -2.14
N GLN A 115 -24.77 -1.22 -2.80
CA GLN A 115 -26.02 -0.80 -2.17
C GLN A 115 -26.91 -1.98 -1.73
N ARG A 116 -26.48 -3.22 -1.98
CA ARG A 116 -27.29 -4.38 -1.58
C ARG A 116 -27.35 -4.51 -0.06
N ILE A 117 -28.55 -4.82 0.42
CA ILE A 117 -28.84 -5.10 1.84
C ILE A 117 -28.90 -6.60 2.15
N SER A 118 -28.86 -7.45 1.12
CA SER A 118 -28.89 -8.91 1.23
C SER A 118 -27.92 -9.56 0.22
N CYS A 119 -27.42 -10.75 0.57
CA CYS A 119 -26.50 -11.51 -0.26
C CYS A 119 -27.22 -12.09 -1.49
N LYS A 120 -26.66 -11.90 -2.69
CA LYS A 120 -27.21 -12.44 -3.94
C LYS A 120 -27.19 -13.97 -4.05
N PHE A 121 -26.38 -14.64 -3.23
CA PHE A 121 -26.19 -16.09 -3.28
C PHE A 121 -26.95 -16.83 -2.17
N CYS A 122 -26.88 -16.37 -0.92
CA CYS A 122 -27.53 -17.05 0.21
C CYS A 122 -28.75 -16.30 0.77
N GLY A 123 -29.10 -15.13 0.23
CA GLY A 123 -30.26 -14.33 0.68
C GLY A 123 -30.13 -13.69 2.06
N LYS A 124 -29.08 -14.01 2.82
CA LYS A 124 -28.90 -13.50 4.19
C LYS A 124 -28.68 -11.99 4.24
N PRO A 125 -29.14 -11.31 5.30
CA PRO A 125 -28.97 -9.87 5.46
C PRO A 125 -27.49 -9.48 5.60
N ARG A 126 -27.17 -8.29 5.09
CA ARG A 126 -25.85 -7.66 5.23
C ARG A 126 -25.59 -7.16 6.65
N TYR A 127 -26.61 -6.56 7.26
CA TYR A 127 -26.53 -5.89 8.55
C TYR A 127 -27.12 -6.74 9.67
N LYS A 128 -26.56 -6.57 10.87
CA LYS A 128 -27.08 -7.11 12.12
C LYS A 128 -28.35 -6.35 12.51
N ASP A 129 -29.26 -7.05 13.16
CA ASP A 129 -30.42 -6.41 13.78
C ASP A 129 -29.96 -5.71 15.07
N THR A 130 -29.85 -4.38 15.00
CA THR A 130 -29.38 -3.54 16.11
C THR A 130 -30.30 -2.33 16.24
N SER A 131 -30.63 -1.94 17.47
CA SER A 131 -31.44 -0.74 17.77
C SER A 131 -30.74 0.60 17.50
N GLY A 132 -29.48 0.55 17.04
CA GLY A 132 -28.69 1.73 16.71
C GLY A 132 -29.12 2.38 15.38
N ARG A 133 -28.89 3.70 15.26
CA ARG A 133 -29.18 4.46 14.04
C ARG A 133 -28.28 4.11 12.86
N VAL A 134 -27.11 3.51 13.12
CA VAL A 134 -26.11 3.17 12.10
C VAL A 134 -26.13 1.65 11.87
N PRO A 135 -26.42 1.19 10.64
CA PRO A 135 -26.40 -0.24 10.32
C PRO A 135 -25.01 -0.86 10.54
N VAL A 136 -24.96 -1.97 11.28
CA VAL A 136 -23.70 -2.67 11.57
C VAL A 136 -23.61 -3.93 10.71
N PRO A 137 -22.64 -4.05 9.77
CA PRO A 137 -22.51 -5.23 8.92
C PRO A 137 -22.05 -6.46 9.71
N TYR A 138 -22.38 -7.65 9.22
CA TYR A 138 -21.97 -8.90 9.86
C TYR A 138 -20.45 -9.14 9.81
N LYS A 139 -19.82 -8.86 8.65
CA LYS A 139 -18.38 -9.03 8.41
C LYS A 139 -17.84 -7.89 7.54
N ARG A 140 -16.56 -7.60 7.70
CA ARG A 140 -15.80 -6.59 6.94
C ARG A 140 -14.46 -7.18 6.51
N MET A 141 -13.96 -6.71 5.38
CA MET A 141 -12.58 -6.89 4.96
C MET A 141 -11.93 -5.54 4.71
N TRP A 142 -10.62 -5.47 4.94
CA TRP A 142 -9.80 -4.32 4.59
C TRP A 142 -9.16 -4.58 3.24
N TYR A 143 -9.52 -3.76 2.27
CA TYR A 143 -8.95 -3.79 0.93
C TYR A 143 -7.91 -2.68 0.81
N LEU A 144 -6.71 -3.07 0.36
CA LEU A 144 -5.63 -2.15 0.04
C LEU A 144 -5.69 -1.92 -1.48
N PRO A 145 -6.06 -0.70 -1.97
CA PRO A 145 -6.21 -0.44 -3.39
C PRO A 145 -4.94 -0.76 -4.17
N LEU A 146 -5.08 -1.63 -5.19
CA LEU A 146 -3.92 -2.13 -5.93
C LEU A 146 -3.35 -1.08 -6.88
N THR A 147 -4.21 -0.33 -7.57
CA THR A 147 -3.80 0.65 -8.59
C THR A 147 -2.77 1.64 -8.04
N GLU A 148 -3.11 2.33 -6.95
CA GLU A 148 -2.25 3.30 -6.27
C GLU A 148 -0.92 2.71 -5.80
N ARG A 149 -0.91 1.42 -5.45
CA ARG A 149 0.29 0.73 -4.95
C ARG A 149 1.20 0.32 -6.10
N LEU A 150 0.63 -0.12 -7.21
CA LEU A 150 1.38 -0.44 -8.42
C LEU A 150 1.95 0.83 -9.07
N GLN A 151 1.19 1.93 -9.09
CA GLN A 151 1.70 3.23 -9.54
C GLN A 151 2.91 3.67 -8.72
N ARG A 152 2.85 3.53 -7.37
CA ARG A 152 4.00 3.84 -6.50
C ARG A 152 5.27 3.05 -6.82
N LEU A 153 5.14 1.78 -7.21
CA LEU A 153 6.31 0.98 -7.62
C LEU A 153 7.01 1.57 -8.84
N TYR A 154 6.29 2.23 -9.73
CA TYR A 154 6.87 2.94 -10.88
C TYR A 154 7.26 4.40 -10.61
N LEU A 155 6.66 5.05 -9.61
CA LEU A 155 7.03 6.41 -9.22
C LEU A 155 8.34 6.49 -8.42
N SER A 156 8.76 5.38 -7.81
CA SER A 156 10.01 5.29 -7.08
C SER A 156 11.13 4.80 -7.99
N GLU A 157 12.20 5.59 -8.13
CA GLU A 157 13.40 5.24 -8.92
C GLU A 157 14.00 3.89 -8.47
N ARG A 158 13.98 3.62 -7.15
CA ARG A 158 14.49 2.38 -6.57
C ARG A 158 13.76 1.13 -7.03
N THR A 159 12.52 1.26 -7.48
CA THR A 159 11.65 0.12 -7.84
C THR A 159 11.25 0.13 -9.31
N ALA A 160 11.25 1.29 -9.97
CA ALA A 160 10.79 1.44 -11.36
C ALA A 160 11.61 0.60 -12.35
N GLN A 161 12.94 0.62 -12.24
CA GLN A 161 13.80 -0.23 -13.06
C GLN A 161 13.64 -1.72 -12.68
N PRO A 162 13.74 -2.12 -11.40
CA PRO A 162 13.47 -3.51 -11.00
C PRO A 162 12.12 -4.08 -11.43
N MET A 163 11.08 -3.26 -11.62
CA MET A 163 9.77 -3.70 -12.11
C MET A 163 9.80 -4.21 -13.57
N ARG A 164 10.86 -3.97 -14.34
CA ARG A 164 11.06 -4.53 -15.69
C ARG A 164 12.00 -5.73 -15.70
N TRP A 165 12.56 -6.09 -14.54
CA TRP A 165 13.62 -7.10 -14.44
C TRP A 165 13.19 -8.46 -14.98
N HIS A 166 11.93 -8.86 -14.75
CA HIS A 166 11.37 -10.11 -15.27
C HIS A 166 11.51 -10.29 -16.80
N ALA A 167 11.62 -9.20 -17.58
CA ALA A 167 11.79 -9.23 -19.02
C ALA A 167 13.21 -8.89 -19.49
N GLU A 168 14.04 -8.30 -18.62
CA GLU A 168 15.38 -7.78 -18.96
C GLU A 168 16.52 -8.70 -18.49
N HIS A 169 16.26 -9.60 -17.54
CA HIS A 169 17.26 -10.57 -17.08
C HIS A 169 17.54 -11.67 -18.12
N SER A 170 18.76 -12.21 -18.08
CA SER A 170 19.17 -13.39 -18.84
C SER A 170 19.15 -14.64 -17.98
N THR A 171 18.86 -15.78 -18.60
CA THR A 171 18.94 -17.11 -17.98
C THR A 171 20.02 -17.95 -18.66
N ASP A 172 20.83 -18.66 -17.88
CA ASP A 172 21.85 -19.60 -18.35
C ASP A 172 21.28 -21.02 -18.54
N GLY A 173 19.95 -21.15 -18.62
CA GLY A 173 19.23 -22.44 -18.69
C GLY A 173 18.67 -22.91 -17.34
N GLU A 174 19.05 -22.27 -16.24
CA GLU A 174 18.49 -22.49 -14.91
C GLU A 174 17.33 -21.53 -14.61
N ILE A 175 16.31 -22.01 -13.90
CA ILE A 175 15.18 -21.20 -13.43
C ILE A 175 15.65 -20.41 -12.21
N ARG A 176 15.77 -19.09 -12.35
CA ARG A 176 16.13 -18.16 -11.25
C ARG A 176 14.95 -17.31 -10.82
N HIS A 177 13.90 -17.26 -11.63
CA HIS A 177 12.71 -16.45 -11.38
C HIS A 177 11.45 -17.08 -12.00
N PRO A 178 10.23 -16.82 -11.49
CA PRO A 178 8.98 -17.34 -12.08
C PRO A 178 8.82 -17.09 -13.59
N SER A 179 9.42 -16.01 -14.12
CA SER A 179 9.42 -15.70 -15.56
C SER A 179 10.14 -16.73 -16.43
N ASP A 180 11.09 -17.49 -15.87
CA ASP A 180 11.81 -18.54 -16.59
C ASP A 180 10.96 -19.79 -16.80
N ALA A 181 9.93 -19.97 -15.96
CA ALA A 181 9.11 -21.16 -15.90
C ALA A 181 8.20 -21.31 -17.13
N LYS A 182 7.90 -22.56 -17.48
CA LYS A 182 7.04 -22.91 -18.63
C LYS A 182 5.65 -22.26 -18.54
N ALA A 183 5.08 -22.15 -17.35
CA ALA A 183 3.76 -21.54 -17.14
C ALA A 183 3.74 -20.05 -17.52
N TRP A 184 4.80 -19.31 -17.18
CA TRP A 184 4.92 -17.90 -17.54
C TRP A 184 5.10 -17.71 -19.04
N LYS A 185 6.00 -18.49 -19.65
CA LYS A 185 6.22 -18.47 -21.10
C LYS A 185 4.95 -18.83 -21.87
N HIS A 186 4.19 -19.80 -21.37
CA HIS A 186 2.87 -20.12 -21.92
C HIS A 186 1.89 -18.95 -21.81
N PHE A 187 1.82 -18.28 -20.66
CA PHE A 187 1.01 -17.07 -20.50
C PHE A 187 1.39 -15.98 -21.50
N GLN A 188 2.69 -15.69 -21.67
CA GLN A 188 3.17 -14.71 -22.64
C GLN A 188 2.78 -15.08 -24.08
N SER A 189 2.86 -16.37 -24.44
CA SER A 189 2.45 -16.83 -25.77
C SER A 189 0.95 -16.66 -26.04
N LYS A 190 0.13 -16.75 -24.99
CA LYS A 190 -1.33 -16.58 -25.08
C LYS A 190 -1.75 -15.10 -25.12
N TYR A 191 -0.97 -14.22 -24.50
CA TYR A 191 -1.26 -12.78 -24.40
C TYR A 191 -0.05 -11.94 -24.88
N PRO A 192 0.27 -11.99 -26.19
CA PRO A 192 1.47 -11.34 -26.74
C PRO A 192 1.44 -9.83 -26.57
N ASP A 193 0.28 -9.18 -26.74
CA ASP A 193 0.13 -7.73 -26.55
C ASP A 193 0.44 -7.30 -25.11
N PHE A 194 0.05 -8.13 -24.14
CA PHE A 194 0.38 -7.90 -22.74
C PHE A 194 1.87 -8.15 -22.47
N ALA A 195 2.46 -9.19 -23.05
CA ALA A 195 3.87 -9.53 -22.87
C ALA A 195 4.82 -8.53 -23.55
N TYR A 196 4.36 -7.85 -24.61
CA TYR A 196 5.14 -6.87 -25.35
C TYR A 196 5.48 -5.64 -24.49
N GLU A 197 4.51 -5.16 -23.70
CA GLU A 197 4.72 -4.05 -22.77
C GLU A 197 5.40 -4.55 -21.48
N ARG A 198 6.71 -4.33 -21.38
CA ARG A 198 7.54 -4.76 -20.23
C ARG A 198 7.15 -4.10 -18.90
N ARG A 199 6.38 -3.02 -18.92
CA ARG A 199 5.86 -2.36 -17.70
C ARG A 199 4.57 -3.02 -17.18
N ASN A 200 4.01 -3.99 -17.90
CA ASN A 200 2.87 -4.73 -17.40
C ASN A 200 3.25 -5.55 -16.15
N VAL A 201 2.33 -5.57 -15.19
CA VAL A 201 2.58 -6.17 -13.87
C VAL A 201 2.00 -7.57 -13.80
N TYR A 202 2.83 -8.52 -13.43
CA TYR A 202 2.52 -9.90 -13.14
C TYR A 202 2.42 -10.08 -11.63
N LEU A 203 1.27 -10.57 -11.16
CA LEU A 203 0.98 -10.72 -9.74
C LEU A 203 0.87 -12.20 -9.38
N GLY A 204 1.63 -12.62 -8.37
CA GLY A 204 1.39 -13.86 -7.65
C GLY A 204 0.33 -13.66 -6.58
N LEU A 205 -0.65 -14.57 -6.51
CA LEU A 205 -1.71 -14.57 -5.51
C LEU A 205 -1.48 -15.70 -4.51
N CYS A 206 -1.53 -15.39 -3.21
CA CYS A 206 -1.47 -16.36 -2.12
C CYS A 206 -2.64 -16.15 -1.15
N THR A 207 -3.26 -17.24 -0.71
CA THR A 207 -4.42 -17.23 0.20
C THR A 207 -4.22 -18.08 1.46
N ASP A 208 -2.99 -18.52 1.75
CA ASP A 208 -2.70 -19.39 2.89
C ASP A 208 -2.37 -18.60 4.18
N GLY A 209 -2.74 -19.18 5.32
CA GLY A 209 -2.86 -18.57 6.64
C GLY A 209 -1.55 -18.04 7.21
N PHE A 210 -1.15 -16.85 6.78
CA PHE A 210 -0.25 -16.03 7.58
C PHE A 210 -0.94 -15.77 8.93
N SER A 211 -0.36 -16.26 10.03
CA SER A 211 -0.77 -15.89 11.39
C SER A 211 0.05 -14.67 11.80
N PRO A 212 -0.44 -13.42 11.60
CA PRO A 212 0.33 -12.23 11.93
C PRO A 212 0.62 -12.07 13.43
N TYR A 213 0.02 -12.90 14.29
CA TYR A 213 0.25 -12.92 15.73
C TYR A 213 0.79 -14.28 16.16
N GLY A 214 2.05 -14.30 16.61
CA GLY A 214 2.61 -15.41 17.39
C GLY A 214 2.01 -15.42 18.79
N LYS A 215 1.60 -16.61 19.25
CA LYS A 215 1.31 -17.14 20.61
C LYS A 215 0.77 -16.26 21.77
N SER A 216 0.58 -14.95 21.66
CA SER A 216 0.25 -14.08 22.81
C SER A 216 -0.74 -12.94 22.51
N GLY A 217 -1.28 -12.85 21.30
CA GLY A 217 -2.32 -11.86 20.93
C GLY A 217 -3.73 -12.47 20.83
N ARG A 218 -4.78 -11.65 20.96
CA ARG A 218 -6.17 -12.04 20.66
C ARG A 218 -6.23 -12.76 19.30
N GLN A 219 -6.77 -13.98 19.28
CA GLN A 219 -6.97 -14.76 18.05
C GLN A 219 -8.04 -14.10 17.17
N TYR A 220 -7.63 -13.17 16.32
CA TYR A 220 -8.42 -12.75 15.18
C TYR A 220 -8.15 -13.71 14.03
N SER A 221 -9.17 -14.41 13.54
CA SER A 221 -9.07 -15.22 12.32
C SER A 221 -9.05 -14.29 11.11
N LEU A 222 -7.88 -13.73 10.79
CA LEU A 222 -7.66 -13.01 9.55
C LEU A 222 -7.21 -14.01 8.48
N TRP A 223 -7.87 -14.00 7.32
CA TRP A 223 -7.46 -14.78 6.16
C TRP A 223 -6.91 -13.82 5.12
N PRO A 224 -5.59 -13.55 5.12
CA PRO A 224 -5.02 -12.58 4.21
C PRO A 224 -5.02 -13.13 2.79
N VAL A 225 -5.40 -12.26 1.85
CA VAL A 225 -5.16 -12.46 0.43
C VAL A 225 -3.98 -11.59 0.07
N ILE A 226 -2.84 -12.20 -0.23
CA ILE A 226 -1.58 -11.51 -0.49
C ILE A 226 -1.31 -11.52 -1.99
N LEU A 227 -0.96 -10.35 -2.51
CA LEU A 227 -0.51 -10.17 -3.88
C LEU A 227 0.95 -9.72 -3.89
N THR A 228 1.78 -10.45 -4.62
CA THR A 228 3.21 -10.16 -4.75
C THR A 228 3.54 -9.84 -6.20
N PRO A 229 4.20 -8.71 -6.51
CA PRO A 229 4.64 -8.40 -7.86
C PRO A 229 5.82 -9.30 -8.25
N TYR A 230 5.58 -10.26 -9.15
CA TYR A 230 6.62 -11.11 -9.76
C TYR A 230 7.38 -10.38 -10.87
N ASN A 231 7.32 -9.05 -10.91
CA ASN A 231 8.13 -8.23 -11.79
C ASN A 231 9.55 -8.04 -11.27
N LEU A 232 9.67 -8.04 -9.94
CA LEU A 232 10.87 -7.68 -9.20
C LEU A 232 11.88 -8.84 -9.18
N PRO A 233 13.19 -8.54 -9.14
CA PRO A 233 14.21 -9.56 -8.98
C PRO A 233 14.02 -10.36 -7.67
N PRO A 234 14.53 -11.60 -7.59
CA PRO A 234 14.34 -12.48 -6.43
C PRO A 234 14.74 -11.86 -5.08
N ASN A 235 15.77 -11.01 -5.06
CA ASN A 235 16.23 -10.31 -3.85
C ASN A 235 15.25 -9.23 -3.34
N LEU A 236 14.31 -8.78 -4.17
CA LEU A 236 13.25 -7.82 -3.81
C LEU A 236 11.87 -8.49 -3.73
N CYS A 237 11.63 -9.55 -4.49
CA CYS A 237 10.37 -10.28 -4.53
C CYS A 237 10.24 -11.36 -3.45
N CYS A 238 11.35 -11.99 -3.05
CA CYS A 238 11.36 -13.21 -2.23
C CYS A 238 12.14 -13.06 -0.91
N THR A 239 12.59 -11.86 -0.57
CA THR A 239 13.16 -11.56 0.74
C THR A 239 12.05 -11.30 1.75
N LYS A 240 12.23 -11.82 2.97
CA LYS A 240 11.36 -11.45 4.10
C LYS A 240 11.54 -9.95 4.34
N ILE A 241 10.48 -9.17 4.12
CA ILE A 241 10.39 -7.78 4.59
C ILE A 241 9.86 -7.81 6.03
N PHE A 242 10.44 -8.62 6.93
CA PHE A 242 10.18 -8.61 8.38
C PHE A 242 11.35 -9.27 9.11
#